data_AF-Q8RDX0-F1
#
_entry.id   AF-Q8RDX0-F1
#
_cell.length_a   1.000
_cell.length_b   1.000
_cell.length_c   1.000
_cell.angle_alpha   90.00
_cell.angle_beta   90.00
_cell.angle_gamma   90.00
#
_symmetry.space_group_name_H-M   'P 1'
#
loop_
_entity.id
_entity.type
_entity.pdbx_description
1 polymer ?
#
loop_
_entity_poly.entity_id
_entity_poly.type
_entity_poly.pdbx_seq_one_letter_code
_entity_poly.pdbx_strand_id
1 'polypeptide(L)'
;MNMGKIAFLVSGEKMFKKIKKYIDTEDVILVETTISNALEEAKNLIDEGVKVILTKLAIKIKIEDKVEIPVLSIENNISDYIELLKEIDIKNNRIAFVDYIEAPESLVDLSKIISNDIVFKTFTSEEECEAIVKELKNKSYSILIGSVLTKKYANKYDLKSYEVEISKNSYSMYIEIAEQIIKFTDLKKSKAKVLKSIEIMIDNYLKNEEKMEKNILDKVTMNDVEKDRLIEGLKRNGFSLSNTAKDLGMSRTTLWRKLKKFNIIIE
;
A
#
# COMPACT_ATOMS: atom_id res chain seq x y z
N MET A 1 -12.93 2.44 -19.34
CA MET A 1 -12.37 1.07 -19.34
C MET A 1 -12.15 0.70 -17.90
N ASN A 2 -12.66 -0.44 -17.45
CA ASN A 2 -12.30 -0.99 -16.15
C ASN A 2 -10.81 -1.36 -16.23
N MET A 3 -9.95 -0.52 -15.66
CA MET A 3 -8.50 -0.77 -15.66
C MET A 3 -8.20 -1.80 -14.57
N GLY A 4 -7.47 -2.84 -14.93
CA GLY A 4 -7.14 -3.93 -14.01
C GLY A 4 -6.42 -3.41 -12.77
N LYS A 5 -6.84 -3.89 -11.60
CA LYS A 5 -6.31 -3.43 -10.30
C LYS A 5 -5.13 -4.26 -9.83
N ILE A 6 -4.94 -5.45 -10.40
CA ILE A 6 -3.88 -6.39 -10.04
C ILE A 6 -3.02 -6.63 -11.27
N ALA A 7 -1.70 -6.57 -11.14
CA ALA A 7 -0.78 -6.96 -12.21
C ALA A 7 0.05 -8.17 -11.82
N PHE A 8 0.18 -9.14 -12.73
CA PHE A 8 1.19 -10.19 -12.68
C PHE A 8 2.36 -9.80 -13.56
N LEU A 9 3.52 -9.60 -12.95
CA LEU A 9 4.79 -9.43 -13.66
C LEU A 9 5.53 -10.76 -13.60
N VAL A 10 5.67 -11.45 -14.73
CA VAL A 10 6.29 -12.77 -14.77
C VAL A 10 7.42 -12.82 -15.77
N SER A 11 8.48 -13.55 -15.42
CA SER A 11 9.58 -13.85 -16.33
C SER A 11 9.37 -15.23 -16.93
N GLY A 12 9.46 -15.31 -18.26
CA GLY A 12 9.45 -16.57 -19.00
C GLY A 12 8.08 -16.94 -19.56
N GLU A 13 8.10 -17.25 -20.86
CA GLU A 13 6.95 -17.59 -21.68
C GLU A 13 6.08 -18.73 -21.11
N LYS A 14 6.70 -19.73 -20.47
CA LYS A 14 5.99 -20.90 -19.92
C LYS A 14 5.03 -20.50 -18.78
N MET A 15 5.52 -19.70 -17.83
CA MET A 15 4.72 -19.20 -16.71
C MET A 15 3.65 -18.23 -17.20
N PHE A 16 4.01 -17.34 -18.12
CA PHE A 16 3.05 -16.43 -18.76
C PHE A 16 1.89 -17.19 -19.40
N LYS A 17 2.18 -18.18 -20.26
CA LYS A 17 1.17 -19.02 -20.90
C LYS A 17 0.32 -19.78 -19.88
N LYS A 18 0.90 -20.27 -18.78
CA LYS A 18 0.17 -21.01 -17.75
C LYS A 18 -0.82 -20.10 -17.02
N ILE A 19 -0.37 -18.93 -16.53
CA ILE A 19 -1.23 -17.97 -15.84
C ILE A 19 -2.30 -17.41 -16.77
N LYS A 20 -1.97 -17.14 -18.03
CA LYS A 20 -2.93 -16.68 -19.04
C LYS A 20 -4.14 -17.61 -19.21
N LYS A 21 -3.98 -18.92 -18.97
CA LYS A 21 -5.09 -19.89 -18.99
C LYS A 21 -6.02 -19.78 -17.79
N TYR A 22 -5.58 -19.17 -16.70
CA TYR A 22 -6.33 -19.06 -15.45
C TYR A 22 -7.03 -17.71 -15.30
N ILE A 23 -6.58 -16.69 -16.02
CA ILE A 23 -7.21 -15.36 -16.00
C ILE A 23 -8.63 -15.48 -16.56
N ASP A 24 -9.60 -15.20 -15.70
CA ASP A 24 -11.02 -15.21 -15.99
C ASP A 24 -11.70 -13.85 -15.75
N THR A 25 -10.96 -12.86 -15.21
CA THR A 25 -11.48 -11.53 -14.91
C THR A 25 -10.77 -10.43 -15.72
N GLU A 26 -11.49 -9.34 -15.99
CA GLU A 26 -10.91 -8.12 -16.59
C GLU A 26 -10.04 -7.32 -15.60
N ASP A 27 -10.03 -7.69 -14.32
CA ASP A 27 -9.34 -6.96 -13.25
C ASP A 27 -7.85 -7.31 -13.10
N VAL A 28 -7.35 -8.29 -13.88
CA VAL A 28 -5.97 -8.79 -13.80
C VAL A 28 -5.23 -8.51 -15.10
N ILE A 29 -4.13 -7.77 -15.00
CA ILE A 29 -3.21 -7.52 -16.11
C ILE A 29 -2.04 -8.51 -15.99
N LEU A 30 -1.68 -9.18 -17.08
CA LEU A 30 -0.53 -10.09 -17.13
C LEU A 30 0.52 -9.54 -18.08
N VAL A 31 1.73 -9.30 -17.55
CA VAL A 31 2.87 -8.77 -18.30
C VAL A 31 4.04 -9.74 -18.22
N GLU A 32 4.58 -10.09 -19.38
CA GLU A 32 5.87 -10.76 -19.47
C GLU A 32 6.98 -9.72 -19.34
N THR A 33 7.89 -9.92 -18.39
CA THR A 33 8.98 -8.99 -18.10
C THR A 33 10.26 -9.73 -17.74
N THR A 34 11.38 -9.02 -17.75
CA THR A 34 12.66 -9.46 -17.21
C THR A 34 13.03 -8.65 -15.97
N ILE A 35 14.10 -9.04 -15.26
CA ILE A 35 14.58 -8.28 -14.10
C ILE A 35 15.08 -6.88 -14.49
N SER A 36 15.61 -6.69 -15.70
CA SER A 36 16.16 -5.40 -16.13
C SER A 36 15.08 -4.37 -16.41
N ASN A 37 13.97 -4.75 -17.06
CA ASN A 37 12.85 -3.84 -17.39
C ASN A 37 11.70 -3.85 -16.37
N ALA A 38 11.70 -4.76 -15.38
CA ALA A 38 10.58 -4.89 -14.43
C ALA A 38 10.19 -3.60 -13.70
N LEU A 39 11.16 -2.72 -13.40
CA LEU A 39 10.86 -1.46 -12.72
C LEU A 39 10.10 -0.48 -13.62
N GLU A 40 10.44 -0.43 -14.91
CA GLU A 40 9.78 0.42 -15.89
C GLU A 40 8.34 -0.07 -16.11
N GLU A 41 8.17 -1.38 -16.33
CA GLU A 41 6.85 -1.99 -16.47
C GLU A 41 5.98 -1.77 -15.23
N ALA A 42 6.55 -1.95 -14.03
CA ALA A 42 5.82 -1.72 -12.79
C ALA A 42 5.32 -0.28 -12.68
N LYS A 43 6.14 0.73 -13.06
CA LYS A 43 5.73 2.14 -13.02
C LYS A 43 4.64 2.46 -14.03
N ASN A 44 4.76 1.97 -15.26
CA ASN A 44 3.73 2.17 -16.29
C ASN A 44 2.38 1.60 -15.83
N LEU A 45 2.39 0.40 -15.26
CA LEU A 45 1.19 -0.25 -14.72
C LEU A 45 0.59 0.52 -13.53
N ILE A 46 1.42 1.10 -12.67
CA ILE A 46 0.97 1.94 -11.55
C ILE A 46 0.30 3.22 -12.07
N ASP A 47 0.87 3.85 -13.09
CA ASP A 47 0.29 5.02 -13.76
C ASP A 47 -1.05 4.66 -14.45
N GLU A 48 -1.18 3.42 -14.92
CA GLU A 48 -2.44 2.80 -15.37
C GLU A 48 -3.35 2.34 -14.22
N GLY A 49 -3.09 2.73 -12.98
CA GLY A 49 -4.00 2.52 -11.85
C GLY A 49 -3.96 1.13 -11.22
N VAL A 50 -2.96 0.30 -11.55
CA VAL A 50 -2.69 -0.94 -10.82
C VAL A 50 -2.44 -0.62 -9.34
N LYS A 51 -3.05 -1.42 -8.46
CA LYS A 51 -3.00 -1.23 -7.01
C LYS A 51 -2.15 -2.28 -6.29
N VAL A 52 -1.91 -3.43 -6.91
CA VAL A 52 -1.10 -4.54 -6.35
C VAL A 52 -0.34 -5.23 -7.47
N ILE A 53 0.94 -5.53 -7.25
CA ILE A 53 1.76 -6.34 -8.15
C ILE A 53 2.03 -7.71 -7.52
N LEU A 54 1.87 -8.77 -8.32
CA LEU A 54 2.20 -10.15 -8.01
C LEU A 54 3.37 -10.59 -8.90
N THR A 55 4.47 -11.08 -8.33
CA THR A 55 5.67 -11.43 -9.11
C THR A 55 6.60 -12.40 -8.37
N LYS A 56 7.62 -12.97 -9.04
CA LYS A 56 8.62 -13.84 -8.38
C LYS A 56 9.64 -13.00 -7.60
N LEU A 57 10.25 -13.62 -6.58
CA LEU A 57 11.15 -12.96 -5.62
C LEU A 57 12.21 -12.05 -6.25
N ALA A 58 12.89 -12.50 -7.32
CA ALA A 58 13.94 -11.71 -7.98
C ALA A 58 13.43 -10.38 -8.54
N ILE A 59 12.23 -10.38 -9.13
CA ILE A 59 11.59 -9.16 -9.63
C ILE A 59 11.08 -8.32 -8.44
N LYS A 60 10.49 -8.96 -7.43
CA LYS A 60 10.02 -8.27 -6.21
C LYS A 60 11.15 -7.43 -5.58
N ILE A 61 12.31 -8.04 -5.31
CA ILE A 61 13.49 -7.36 -4.74
C ILE A 61 13.91 -6.16 -5.59
N LYS A 62 13.77 -6.25 -6.92
CA LYS A 62 14.15 -5.18 -7.85
C LYS A 62 13.26 -3.94 -7.75
N ILE A 63 11.97 -4.12 -7.43
CA ILE A 63 10.94 -3.08 -7.57
C ILE A 63 10.30 -2.62 -6.26
N GLU A 64 10.23 -3.45 -5.22
CA GLU A 64 9.42 -3.19 -4.00
C GLU A 64 9.81 -1.89 -3.29
N ASP A 65 11.11 -1.61 -3.12
CA ASP A 65 11.59 -0.37 -2.46
C ASP A 65 11.44 0.90 -3.32
N LYS A 66 10.98 0.77 -4.56
CA LYS A 66 10.94 1.86 -5.56
C LYS A 66 9.53 2.22 -6.01
N VAL A 67 8.51 1.56 -5.44
CA VAL A 67 7.10 1.77 -5.76
C VAL A 67 6.31 1.90 -4.46
N GLU A 68 5.20 2.63 -4.50
CA GLU A 68 4.38 2.88 -3.30
C GLU A 68 3.28 1.82 -3.08
N ILE A 69 3.00 0.99 -4.10
CA ILE A 69 1.97 -0.05 -4.02
C ILE A 69 2.54 -1.39 -3.52
N PRO A 70 1.74 -2.26 -2.89
CA PRO A 70 2.18 -3.58 -2.46
C PRO A 70 2.69 -4.46 -3.60
N VAL A 71 3.84 -5.11 -3.38
CA VAL A 71 4.45 -6.09 -4.27
C VAL A 71 4.57 -7.44 -3.55
N LEU A 72 3.85 -8.45 -4.00
CA LEU A 72 3.85 -9.77 -3.38
C LEU A 72 4.69 -10.77 -4.19
N SER A 73 5.42 -11.61 -3.45
CA SER A 73 6.13 -12.75 -4.01
C SER A 73 5.13 -13.89 -4.26
N ILE A 74 5.07 -14.41 -5.48
CA ILE A 74 4.38 -15.65 -5.80
C ILE A 74 5.33 -16.82 -5.60
N GLU A 75 5.04 -17.67 -4.63
CA GLU A 75 5.80 -18.86 -4.28
C GLU A 75 5.01 -20.09 -4.71
N ASN A 76 5.70 -21.23 -4.72
CA ASN A 76 5.05 -22.49 -5.05
C ASN A 76 4.40 -23.07 -3.81
N ASN A 77 3.13 -23.45 -3.95
CA ASN A 77 2.33 -24.00 -2.86
C ASN A 77 2.24 -25.52 -3.00
N ILE A 78 1.78 -26.21 -1.96
CA ILE A 78 1.61 -27.68 -2.00
C ILE A 78 0.76 -28.16 -3.19
N SER A 79 -0.25 -27.37 -3.59
CA SER A 79 -1.09 -27.66 -4.76
C SER A 79 -0.32 -27.68 -6.09
N ASP A 80 0.74 -26.88 -6.22
CA ASP A 80 1.58 -26.84 -7.41
C ASP A 80 2.39 -28.14 -7.54
N TYR A 81 2.96 -28.58 -6.44
CA TYR A 81 3.69 -29.84 -6.37
C TYR A 81 2.77 -31.04 -6.61
N ILE A 82 1.56 -31.03 -6.04
CA ILE A 82 0.56 -32.08 -6.29
C ILE A 82 0.22 -32.16 -7.78
N GLU A 83 0.03 -31.03 -8.46
CA GLU A 83 -0.31 -31.03 -9.88
C GLU A 83 0.82 -31.61 -10.73
N LEU A 84 2.06 -31.23 -10.46
CA LEU A 84 3.22 -31.82 -11.13
C LEU A 84 3.34 -33.32 -10.85
N LEU A 85 3.20 -33.73 -9.60
CA LEU A 85 3.36 -35.11 -9.18
C LEU A 85 2.31 -36.05 -9.80
N LYS A 86 1.11 -35.56 -10.14
CA LYS A 86 0.10 -36.32 -10.90
C LYS A 86 0.56 -36.68 -12.32
N GLU A 87 1.39 -35.84 -12.93
CA GLU A 87 1.89 -36.03 -14.30
C GLU A 87 3.11 -36.98 -14.35
N ILE A 88 3.69 -37.29 -13.19
CA ILE A 88 4.90 -38.10 -13.06
C ILE A 88 4.54 -39.52 -12.60
N ASP A 89 5.17 -40.53 -13.21
CA ASP A 89 5.09 -41.91 -12.73
C ASP A 89 5.99 -42.11 -11.50
N ILE A 90 5.47 -41.73 -10.33
CA ILE A 90 6.16 -41.79 -9.05
C ILE A 90 6.51 -43.22 -8.63
N LYS A 91 5.67 -44.20 -8.99
CA LYS A 91 5.81 -45.58 -8.50
C LYS A 91 6.99 -46.31 -9.13
N ASN A 92 7.32 -45.99 -10.37
CA ASN A 92 8.38 -46.68 -11.12
C ASN A 92 9.65 -45.85 -11.29
N ASN A 93 9.73 -44.66 -10.67
CA ASN A 93 10.88 -43.76 -10.82
C ASN A 93 11.37 -43.27 -9.47
N ARG A 94 12.70 -43.14 -9.37
CA ARG A 94 13.34 -42.44 -8.26
C ARG A 94 13.45 -40.96 -8.60
N ILE A 95 12.88 -40.12 -7.74
CA ILE A 95 12.71 -38.69 -8.00
C ILE A 95 13.57 -37.91 -7.01
N ALA A 96 14.23 -36.86 -7.49
CA ALA A 96 14.93 -35.92 -6.62
C ALA A 96 14.47 -34.50 -6.89
N PHE A 97 14.04 -33.82 -5.83
CA PHE A 97 13.90 -32.38 -5.79
C PHE A 97 15.28 -31.77 -5.55
N VAL A 98 15.73 -30.88 -6.44
CA VAL A 98 17.05 -30.27 -6.41
C VAL A 98 16.88 -28.77 -6.67
N ASP A 99 17.01 -27.93 -5.63
CA ASP A 99 16.79 -26.49 -5.75
C ASP A 99 17.68 -25.66 -4.80
N TYR A 100 17.65 -24.33 -4.93
CA TYR A 100 18.38 -23.41 -4.04
C TYR A 100 17.77 -23.29 -2.65
N ILE A 101 16.46 -23.57 -2.55
CA ILE A 101 15.67 -23.38 -1.33
C ILE A 101 15.29 -24.76 -0.80
N GLU A 102 15.32 -24.90 0.52
CA GLU A 102 14.84 -26.11 1.18
C GLU A 102 13.37 -26.37 0.83
N ALA A 103 13.06 -27.65 0.63
CA ALA A 103 11.69 -28.05 0.36
C ALA A 103 10.81 -27.76 1.60
N PRO A 104 9.59 -27.22 1.41
CA PRO A 104 8.66 -27.03 2.50
C PRO A 104 8.39 -28.35 3.24
N GLU A 105 8.30 -28.32 4.57
CA GLU A 105 8.05 -29.50 5.40
C GLU A 105 6.80 -30.27 4.94
N SER A 106 5.74 -29.55 4.56
CA SER A 106 4.52 -30.14 4.01
C SER A 106 4.73 -30.96 2.73
N LEU A 107 5.69 -30.56 1.88
CA LEU A 107 6.07 -31.33 0.69
C LEU A 107 6.89 -32.57 1.06
N VAL A 108 7.79 -32.43 2.04
CA VAL A 108 8.58 -33.55 2.56
C VAL A 108 7.68 -34.60 3.22
N ASP A 109 6.66 -34.18 3.95
CA ASP A 109 5.71 -35.11 4.57
C ASP A 109 4.79 -35.75 3.54
N LEU A 110 4.32 -34.98 2.54
CA LEU A 110 3.60 -35.55 1.40
C LEU A 110 4.43 -36.61 0.69
N SER A 111 5.73 -36.36 0.49
CA SER A 111 6.59 -37.32 -0.22
C SER A 111 6.71 -38.65 0.52
N LYS A 112 6.83 -38.62 1.85
CA LYS A 112 6.88 -39.84 2.69
C LYS A 112 5.61 -40.68 2.58
N ILE A 113 4.46 -40.05 2.34
CA ILE A 113 3.17 -40.74 2.16
C ILE A 113 3.11 -41.42 0.79
N ILE A 114 3.63 -40.78 -0.26
CA ILE A 114 3.47 -41.24 -1.65
C ILE A 114 4.58 -42.19 -2.12
N SER A 115 5.84 -42.00 -1.68
CA SER A 115 6.96 -42.85 -2.07
C SER A 115 8.22 -42.58 -1.23
N ASN A 116 8.90 -43.65 -0.81
CA ASN A 116 10.21 -43.58 -0.15
C ASN A 116 11.37 -43.30 -1.12
N ASP A 117 11.11 -43.27 -2.43
CA ASP A 117 12.11 -43.02 -3.49
C ASP A 117 12.17 -41.54 -3.93
N ILE A 118 11.58 -40.65 -3.14
CA ILE A 118 11.69 -39.20 -3.31
C ILE A 118 12.71 -38.64 -2.33
N VAL A 119 13.69 -37.89 -2.84
CA VAL A 119 14.67 -37.17 -2.01
C VAL A 119 14.69 -35.69 -2.31
N PHE A 120 15.20 -34.92 -1.35
CA PHE A 120 15.37 -33.48 -1.45
C PHE A 120 16.86 -33.15 -1.29
N LYS A 121 17.35 -32.29 -2.17
CA LYS A 121 18.73 -31.79 -2.18
C LYS A 121 18.69 -30.29 -2.41
N THR A 122 19.51 -29.57 -1.66
CA THR A 122 19.73 -28.14 -1.84
C THR A 122 21.13 -27.88 -2.34
N PHE A 123 21.31 -26.75 -3.01
CA PHE A 123 22.63 -26.29 -3.45
C PHE A 123 22.72 -24.77 -3.41
N THR A 124 23.94 -24.27 -3.29
CA THR A 124 24.25 -22.83 -3.18
C THR A 124 25.10 -22.32 -4.33
N SER A 125 25.70 -23.22 -5.12
CA SER A 125 26.50 -22.86 -6.29
C SER A 125 26.17 -23.72 -7.52
N GLU A 126 26.62 -23.26 -8.68
CA GLU A 126 26.46 -23.98 -9.94
C GLU A 126 27.24 -25.30 -9.96
N GLU A 127 28.44 -25.30 -9.40
CA GLU A 127 29.30 -26.48 -9.27
C GLU A 127 28.68 -27.52 -8.33
N GLU A 128 28.08 -27.07 -7.22
CA GLU A 128 27.39 -27.94 -6.27
C GLU A 128 26.15 -28.59 -6.90
N CYS A 129 25.36 -27.81 -7.66
CA CYS A 129 24.24 -28.34 -8.44
C CYS A 129 24.70 -29.46 -9.38
N GLU A 130 25.76 -29.22 -10.15
CA GLU A 130 26.30 -30.21 -11.08
C GLU A 130 26.78 -31.48 -10.35
N ALA A 131 27.45 -31.34 -9.21
CA ALA A 131 27.93 -32.45 -8.41
C ALA A 131 26.76 -33.31 -7.89
N ILE A 132 25.71 -32.68 -7.37
CA ILE A 132 24.49 -33.36 -6.90
C ILE A 132 23.81 -34.10 -8.03
N VAL A 133 23.66 -33.48 -9.21
CA VAL A 133 23.03 -34.15 -10.37
C VAL A 133 23.82 -35.39 -10.79
N LYS A 134 25.15 -35.33 -10.82
CA LYS A 134 26.01 -36.51 -11.09
C LYS A 134 25.83 -37.61 -10.05
N GLU A 135 25.81 -37.24 -8.76
CA GLU A 135 25.59 -38.17 -7.66
C GLU A 135 24.25 -38.89 -7.80
N LEU A 136 23.19 -38.14 -8.07
CA LEU A 136 21.83 -38.66 -8.24
C LEU A 136 21.73 -39.60 -9.45
N LYS A 137 22.37 -39.26 -10.58
CA LYS A 137 22.48 -40.17 -11.72
C LYS A 137 23.11 -41.50 -11.33
N ASN A 138 24.25 -41.47 -10.63
CA ASN A 138 24.95 -42.67 -10.17
C ASN A 138 24.11 -43.50 -9.18
N LYS A 139 23.23 -42.84 -8.43
CA LYS A 139 22.26 -43.47 -7.51
C LYS A 139 20.94 -43.89 -8.20
N SER A 140 20.90 -43.91 -9.53
CA SER A 140 19.74 -44.33 -10.33
C SER A 140 18.48 -43.48 -10.14
N TYR A 141 18.64 -42.18 -9.84
CA TYR A 141 17.54 -41.22 -9.95
C TYR A 141 17.30 -40.90 -11.43
N SER A 142 16.06 -41.11 -11.89
CA SER A 142 15.68 -40.94 -13.29
C SER A 142 14.97 -39.62 -13.58
N ILE A 143 14.42 -38.97 -12.53
CA ILE A 143 13.63 -37.75 -12.64
C ILE A 143 14.14 -36.71 -11.64
N LEU A 144 14.44 -35.52 -12.15
CA LEU A 144 14.82 -34.36 -11.34
C LEU A 144 13.73 -33.28 -11.38
N ILE A 145 13.45 -32.64 -10.26
CA ILE A 145 12.50 -31.53 -10.16
C ILE A 145 13.22 -30.34 -9.56
N GLY A 146 13.18 -29.17 -10.21
CA GLY A 146 13.87 -28.00 -9.68
C GLY A 146 13.88 -26.81 -10.63
N SER A 147 14.79 -25.88 -10.36
CA SER A 147 14.96 -24.66 -11.13
C SER A 147 15.56 -24.88 -12.53
N VAL A 148 15.67 -23.78 -13.29
CA VAL A 148 16.32 -23.74 -14.61
C VAL A 148 17.74 -24.32 -14.56
N LEU A 149 18.47 -24.14 -13.46
CA LEU A 149 19.82 -24.68 -13.34
C LEU A 149 19.82 -26.20 -13.18
N THR A 150 18.92 -26.75 -12.37
CA THR A 150 18.72 -28.21 -12.24
C THR A 150 18.40 -28.82 -13.59
N LYS A 151 17.50 -28.20 -14.37
CA LYS A 151 17.16 -28.62 -15.72
C LYS A 151 18.35 -28.59 -16.69
N LYS A 152 19.19 -27.54 -16.63
CA LYS A 152 20.42 -27.45 -17.43
C LYS A 152 21.30 -28.68 -17.23
N TYR A 153 21.55 -29.07 -15.98
CA TYR A 153 22.39 -30.21 -15.67
C TYR A 153 21.72 -31.56 -15.86
N ALA A 154 20.42 -31.68 -15.59
CA ALA A 154 19.66 -32.87 -15.92
C ALA A 154 19.79 -33.21 -17.42
N ASN A 155 19.60 -32.21 -18.30
CA ASN A 155 19.76 -32.36 -19.74
C ASN A 155 21.20 -32.73 -20.13
N LYS A 156 22.21 -32.10 -19.52
CA LYS A 156 23.64 -32.43 -19.74
C LYS A 156 23.95 -33.91 -19.45
N TYR A 157 23.20 -34.52 -18.53
CA TYR A 157 23.40 -35.91 -18.10
C TYR A 157 22.28 -36.86 -18.54
N ASP A 158 21.46 -36.48 -19.52
CA ASP A 158 20.37 -37.29 -20.09
C ASP A 158 19.32 -37.75 -19.05
N LEU A 159 19.09 -36.94 -18.01
CA LEU A 159 18.03 -37.17 -17.03
C LEU A 159 16.76 -36.41 -17.42
N LYS A 160 15.60 -36.99 -17.13
CA LYS A 160 14.33 -36.27 -17.26
C LYS A 160 14.26 -35.21 -16.17
N SER A 161 13.78 -34.02 -16.53
CA SER A 161 13.60 -32.94 -15.55
C SER A 161 12.29 -32.19 -15.73
N TYR A 162 11.74 -31.75 -14.60
CA TYR A 162 10.54 -30.93 -14.53
C TYR A 162 10.79 -29.67 -13.71
N GLU A 163 10.06 -28.61 -14.05
CA GLU A 163 9.99 -27.38 -13.28
C GLU A 163 8.59 -27.29 -12.68
N VAL A 164 8.49 -26.82 -11.44
CA VAL A 164 7.21 -26.66 -10.75
C VAL A 164 6.50 -25.43 -11.30
N GLU A 165 5.31 -25.62 -11.84
CA GLU A 165 4.47 -24.54 -12.36
C GLU A 165 3.41 -24.14 -11.35
N ILE A 166 2.93 -22.90 -11.47
CA ILE A 166 1.80 -22.44 -10.67
C ILE A 166 0.51 -23.15 -11.10
N SER A 167 -0.20 -23.72 -10.14
CA SER A 167 -1.52 -24.31 -10.31
C SER A 167 -2.62 -23.24 -10.31
N LYS A 168 -3.81 -23.62 -10.79
CA LYS A 168 -4.99 -22.75 -10.72
C LYS A 168 -5.36 -22.37 -9.28
N ASN A 169 -5.17 -23.29 -8.33
CA ASN A 169 -5.45 -23.05 -6.92
C ASN A 169 -4.52 -22.00 -6.32
N SER A 170 -3.21 -22.09 -6.60
CA SER A 170 -2.24 -21.09 -6.15
C SER A 170 -2.50 -19.73 -6.79
N TYR A 171 -2.81 -19.70 -8.09
CA TYR A 171 -3.23 -18.47 -8.77
C TYR A 171 -4.44 -17.83 -8.06
N SER A 172 -5.50 -18.60 -7.82
CA SER A 172 -6.73 -18.11 -7.18
C SER A 172 -6.46 -17.57 -5.78
N MET A 173 -5.65 -18.27 -4.99
CA MET A 173 -5.22 -17.81 -3.66
C MET A 173 -4.52 -16.44 -3.72
N TYR A 174 -3.56 -16.25 -4.64
CA TYR A 174 -2.86 -14.97 -4.76
C TYR A 174 -3.76 -13.84 -5.24
N ILE A 175 -4.73 -14.13 -6.11
CA ILE A 175 -5.77 -13.16 -6.50
C ILE A 175 -6.59 -12.75 -5.28
N GLU A 176 -7.13 -13.70 -4.51
CA GLU A 176 -7.92 -13.41 -3.32
C GLU A 176 -7.13 -12.56 -2.31
N ILE A 177 -5.85 -12.87 -2.08
CA ILE A 177 -4.98 -12.08 -1.21
C ILE A 177 -4.83 -10.65 -1.73
N ALA A 178 -4.58 -10.47 -3.04
CA ALA A 178 -4.44 -9.16 -3.65
C ALA A 178 -5.74 -8.34 -3.56
N GLU A 179 -6.90 -8.96 -3.78
CA GLU A 179 -8.21 -8.33 -3.62
C GLU A 179 -8.47 -7.87 -2.18
N GLN A 180 -8.11 -8.69 -1.18
CA GLN A 180 -8.19 -8.29 0.22
C GLN A 180 -7.30 -7.07 0.49
N ILE A 181 -6.06 -7.06 0.00
CA ILE A 181 -5.14 -5.92 0.15
C ILE A 181 -5.74 -4.65 -0.45
N ILE A 182 -6.31 -4.72 -1.65
CA ILE A 182 -6.99 -3.59 -2.30
C ILE A 182 -8.14 -3.08 -1.43
N LYS A 183 -9.00 -3.99 -0.96
CA LYS A 183 -10.15 -3.66 -0.10
C LYS A 183 -9.72 -2.96 1.19
N PHE A 184 -8.69 -3.48 1.86
CA PHE A 184 -8.15 -2.87 3.08
C PHE A 184 -7.53 -1.49 2.82
N THR A 185 -6.86 -1.31 1.70
CA THR A 185 -6.24 -0.04 1.31
C THR A 185 -7.30 1.03 1.02
N ASP A 186 -8.34 0.68 0.27
CA ASP A 186 -9.46 1.58 -0.03
C ASP A 186 -10.24 1.99 1.24
N LEU A 187 -10.42 1.06 2.19
CA LEU A 187 -11.01 1.35 3.50
C LEU A 187 -10.16 2.33 4.32
N LYS A 188 -8.83 2.13 4.37
CA LYS A 188 -7.91 3.06 5.07
C LYS A 188 -7.96 4.45 4.45
N LYS A 189 -7.93 4.55 3.12
CA LYS A 189 -8.02 5.82 2.39
C LYS A 189 -9.32 6.57 2.67
N SER A 190 -10.44 5.83 2.74
CA SER A 190 -11.75 6.39 3.08
C SER A 190 -11.79 6.98 4.49
N LYS A 191 -11.27 6.25 5.49
CA LYS A 191 -11.17 6.75 6.88
C LYS A 191 -10.29 7.99 6.99
N ALA A 192 -9.12 8.00 6.32
CA ALA A 192 -8.22 9.14 6.31
C ALA A 192 -8.87 10.40 5.70
N LYS A 193 -9.68 10.24 4.64
CA LYS A 193 -10.43 11.35 4.03
C LYS A 193 -11.46 11.96 4.99
N VAL A 194 -12.17 11.11 5.75
CA VAL A 194 -13.13 11.58 6.76
C VAL A 194 -12.39 12.34 7.86
N LEU A 195 -11.29 11.79 8.39
CA LEU A 195 -10.48 12.46 9.42
C LEU A 195 -10.01 13.85 8.96
N LYS A 196 -9.42 13.95 7.76
CA LYS A 196 -8.97 15.22 7.18
C LYS A 196 -10.11 16.23 7.02
N SER A 197 -11.30 15.76 6.70
CA SER A 197 -12.48 16.64 6.57
C SER A 197 -12.88 17.21 7.93
N ILE A 198 -12.79 16.41 9.00
CA ILE A 198 -13.07 16.84 10.38
C ILE A 198 -11.98 17.83 10.85
N GLU A 199 -10.70 17.57 10.58
CA GLU A 199 -9.61 18.51 10.90
C GLU A 199 -9.84 19.88 10.26
N ILE A 200 -10.22 19.92 8.97
CA ILE A 200 -10.57 21.17 8.27
C ILE A 200 -11.78 21.86 8.92
N MET A 201 -12.79 21.10 9.35
CA MET A 201 -13.96 21.67 10.04
C MET A 201 -13.57 22.29 11.39
N ILE A 202 -12.71 21.63 12.17
CA ILE A 202 -12.21 22.13 13.44
C ILE A 202 -11.41 23.42 13.23
N ASP A 203 -10.46 23.43 12.27
CA ASP A 203 -9.67 24.62 11.95
C ASP A 203 -10.54 25.82 11.56
N ASN A 204 -11.59 25.57 10.77
CA ASN A 204 -12.52 26.63 10.37
C ASN A 204 -13.35 27.15 11.54
N TYR A 205 -13.76 26.26 12.45
CA TYR A 205 -14.49 26.66 13.66
C TYR A 205 -13.60 27.55 14.54
N LEU A 206 -12.37 27.11 14.84
CA LEU A 206 -11.42 27.86 15.68
C LEU A 206 -11.10 29.24 15.10
N LYS A 207 -10.85 29.35 13.78
CA LYS A 207 -10.62 30.64 13.11
C LYS A 207 -11.82 31.59 13.21
N ASN A 208 -13.03 31.06 13.16
CA ASN A 208 -14.24 31.87 13.30
C ASN A 208 -14.44 32.35 14.74
N GLU A 209 -14.13 31.50 15.72
CA GLU A 209 -14.15 31.84 17.14
C GLU A 209 -13.16 32.97 17.44
N GLU A 210 -11.89 32.86 17.01
CA GLU A 210 -10.88 33.92 17.15
C GLU A 210 -11.34 35.25 16.54
N LYS A 211 -11.98 35.20 15.35
CA LYS A 211 -12.53 36.38 14.70
C LYS A 211 -13.68 37.01 15.49
N MET A 212 -14.54 36.18 16.08
CA MET A 212 -15.65 36.63 16.90
C MET A 212 -15.16 37.27 18.20
N GLU A 213 -14.19 36.64 18.88
CA GLU A 213 -13.52 37.18 20.07
C GLU A 213 -12.87 38.53 19.77
N LYS A 214 -12.13 38.64 18.67
CA LYS A 214 -11.51 39.90 18.25
C LYS A 214 -12.55 41.00 18.00
N ASN A 215 -13.65 40.68 17.31
CA ASN A 215 -14.73 41.63 17.08
C ASN A 215 -15.42 42.09 18.38
N ILE A 216 -15.54 41.20 19.37
CA ILE A 216 -16.08 41.55 20.69
C ILE A 216 -15.11 42.48 21.41
N LEU A 217 -13.81 42.13 21.43
CA LEU A 217 -12.77 42.94 22.05
C LEU A 217 -12.70 44.34 21.44
N ASP A 218 -12.68 44.45 20.11
CA ASP A 218 -12.66 45.74 19.40
C ASP A 218 -13.88 46.61 19.78
N LYS A 219 -15.07 46.02 19.89
CA LYS A 219 -16.29 46.73 20.32
C LYS A 219 -16.22 47.20 21.78
N VAL A 220 -15.65 46.41 22.67
CA VAL A 220 -15.45 46.79 24.08
C VAL A 220 -14.45 47.94 24.16
N THR A 221 -13.29 47.82 23.53
CA THR A 221 -12.26 48.87 23.50
C THR A 221 -12.78 50.18 22.91
N MET A 222 -13.55 50.14 21.82
CA MET A 222 -14.17 51.35 21.25
C MET A 222 -15.13 52.03 22.22
N ASN A 223 -15.92 51.25 22.98
CA ASN A 223 -16.83 51.79 23.98
C ASN A 223 -16.07 52.43 25.15
N ASP A 224 -14.96 51.83 25.59
CA ASP A 224 -14.12 52.37 26.67
C ASP A 224 -13.45 53.69 26.24
N VAL A 225 -12.86 53.73 25.04
CA VAL A 225 -12.28 54.96 24.48
C VAL A 225 -13.33 56.07 24.33
N GLU A 226 -14.54 55.72 23.88
CA GLU A 226 -15.65 56.67 23.81
C GLU A 226 -16.05 57.19 25.20
N LYS A 227 -16.14 56.30 26.19
CA LYS A 227 -16.45 56.65 27.58
C LYS A 227 -15.39 57.59 28.17
N ASP A 228 -14.11 57.30 27.98
CA ASP A 228 -12.99 58.12 28.46
C ASP A 228 -13.00 59.50 27.82
N ARG A 229 -13.24 59.58 26.50
CA ARG A 229 -13.38 60.86 25.79
C ARG A 229 -14.51 61.72 26.35
N LEU A 230 -15.64 61.11 26.73
CA LEU A 230 -16.76 61.82 27.37
C LEU A 230 -16.37 62.33 28.77
N ILE A 231 -15.72 61.50 29.58
CA ILE A 231 -15.27 61.86 30.93
C ILE A 231 -14.25 63.01 30.88
N GLU A 232 -13.25 62.92 30.00
CA GLU A 232 -12.25 63.98 29.84
C GLU A 232 -12.86 65.26 29.28
N GLY A 233 -13.80 65.16 28.35
CA GLY A 233 -14.57 66.32 27.86
C GLY A 233 -15.40 66.99 28.96
N LEU A 234 -15.96 66.23 29.89
CA LEU A 234 -16.66 66.77 31.06
C LEU A 234 -15.69 67.49 32.00
N LYS A 235 -14.57 66.85 32.36
CA LYS A 235 -13.55 67.43 33.24
C LYS A 235 -13.00 68.76 32.70
N ARG A 236 -12.60 68.81 31.41
CA ARG A 236 -12.05 70.03 30.78
C ARG A 236 -13.01 71.21 30.77
N ASN A 237 -14.32 70.95 30.79
CA ASN A 237 -15.36 71.97 30.71
C ASN A 237 -16.07 72.20 32.06
N GLY A 238 -15.47 71.76 33.17
CA GLY A 238 -16.04 71.93 34.52
C GLY A 238 -17.41 71.29 34.67
N PHE A 239 -17.63 70.13 34.03
CA PHE A 239 -18.87 69.36 34.06
C PHE A 239 -20.10 70.06 33.43
N SER A 240 -19.91 71.17 32.72
CA SER A 240 -20.98 71.83 31.97
C SER A 240 -21.38 71.05 30.72
N LEU A 241 -22.56 70.42 30.76
CA LEU A 241 -23.12 69.64 29.64
C LEU A 241 -23.20 70.41 28.31
N SER A 242 -23.51 71.71 28.36
CA SER A 242 -23.62 72.54 27.15
C SER A 242 -22.26 72.81 26.51
N ASN A 243 -21.24 73.07 27.34
CA ASN A 243 -19.88 73.34 26.88
C ASN A 243 -19.19 72.06 26.42
N THR A 244 -19.34 70.96 27.15
CA THR A 244 -18.82 69.64 26.75
C THR A 244 -19.43 69.15 25.44
N ALA A 245 -20.73 69.35 25.22
CA ALA A 245 -21.36 68.98 23.95
C ALA A 245 -20.77 69.76 22.77
N LYS A 246 -20.52 71.07 22.96
CA LYS A 246 -19.89 71.94 21.96
C LYS A 246 -18.43 71.57 21.70
N ASP A 247 -17.64 71.32 22.75
CA ASP A 247 -16.23 70.89 22.69
C ASP A 247 -16.08 69.55 21.95
N LEU A 248 -16.95 68.59 22.27
CA LEU A 248 -16.92 67.26 21.63
C LEU A 248 -17.60 67.22 20.26
N GLY A 249 -18.11 68.35 19.75
CA GLY A 249 -18.72 68.46 18.43
C GLY A 249 -20.03 67.67 18.27
N MET A 250 -20.85 67.57 19.32
CA MET A 250 -22.11 66.81 19.31
C MET A 250 -23.29 67.60 19.90
N SER A 251 -24.52 67.16 19.62
CA SER A 251 -25.70 67.76 20.25
C SER A 251 -25.77 67.43 21.75
N ARG A 252 -26.38 68.31 22.57
CA ARG A 252 -26.60 68.06 24.01
C ARG A 252 -27.42 66.79 24.26
N THR A 253 -28.43 66.52 23.44
CA THR A 253 -29.25 65.29 23.50
C THR A 253 -28.43 64.04 23.17
N THR A 254 -27.48 64.13 22.24
CA THR A 254 -26.55 63.03 21.92
C THR A 254 -25.61 62.76 23.09
N LEU A 255 -25.04 63.82 23.70
CA LEU A 255 -24.19 63.71 24.87
C LEU A 255 -24.94 63.05 26.03
N TRP A 256 -26.12 63.55 26.39
CA TRP A 256 -26.94 63.00 27.48
C TRP A 256 -27.27 61.51 27.28
N ARG A 257 -27.66 61.12 26.06
CA ARG A 257 -27.93 59.71 25.72
C ARG A 257 -26.68 58.83 25.89
N LYS A 258 -25.50 59.33 25.50
CA LYS A 258 -24.22 58.61 25.66
C LYS A 258 -23.81 58.51 27.13
N LEU A 259 -23.93 59.59 27.91
CA LEU A 259 -23.66 59.56 29.35
C LEU A 259 -24.55 58.55 30.07
N LYS A 260 -25.85 58.52 29.74
CA LYS A 260 -26.79 57.52 30.26
C LYS A 260 -26.42 56.10 29.81
N LYS A 261 -26.05 55.91 28.54
CA LYS A 261 -25.58 54.61 28.00
C LYS A 261 -24.37 54.08 28.78
N PHE A 262 -23.44 54.94 29.17
CA PHE A 262 -22.23 54.57 29.93
C PHE A 262 -22.37 54.71 31.44
N ASN A 263 -23.58 55.01 31.94
CA ASN A 263 -23.89 55.21 33.36
C ASN A 263 -22.96 56.24 34.06
N ILE A 264 -22.60 57.31 33.36
CA ILE A 264 -21.81 58.43 33.90
C ILE A 264 -22.78 59.39 34.58
N ILE A 265 -22.62 59.57 35.89
CA ILE A 265 -23.42 60.49 36.71
C ILE A 265 -22.61 61.77 36.92
N ILE A 266 -23.27 62.92 36.74
CA ILE A 266 -22.71 64.24 37.01
C ILE A 266 -23.61 64.85 38.08
N GLU A 267 -23.04 65.08 39.25
CA GLU A 267 -23.69 65.81 40.36
C GLU A 267 -23.40 67.31 40.27
#